data_AF-A0A9X3TUK7-F1
#
_entry.id   AF-A0A9X3TUK7-F1
#
_cell.length_a   1.000
_cell.length_b   1.000
_cell.length_c   1.000
_cell.angle_alpha   90.00
_cell.angle_beta   90.00
_cell.angle_gamma   90.00
#
_symmetry.space_group_name_H-M   'P 1'
#
loop_
_entity.id
_entity.type
_entity.pdbx_description
1 polymer ?
#
loop_
_entity_poly.entity_id
_entity_poly.type
_entity_poly.pdbx_seq_one_letter_code
_entity_poly.pdbx_strand_id
1 'polypeptide(L)'
;MVRYVFEKHMDARITKREVQTQTPRLLHSNSQQKTLAKGTTGTIKNTDSLYISDKARSAVAQQNKKGQTSGAIPSEGQKTFQSSHLQNPTRSTSQTFTANRQSVPTTSVLQAYKGNSQNDDVKVTIDGKRVNLPTDPYIVKDKGIAMVPLRAVAEKLGAKVSYDNDDRTITVSKGEDVFILKIGKDDVTVYHGEKEREIELRHKVEIKDGHAMVEARFFSRAFKGVDVDWDDRKRTVVITTERTHKPDQPEQSASLDAAKKKAVSITGAFEGSGFVNVSGNFDGQGLSMGVLQWNIGQGTLQPLLKEMNTKHRELTKQIFGDYYGSFEKMLKSSRAEQLKWAITINDSKGRIKSDWKEKLVNLSKTEEFQQIQIKAMDPYMDKAISIAKKYDIMTERGLALAFDIAVQNGGIKNSAAKEIERQIRGKKLSDIEKMRIIAKEVADASNPRWRDDVLSRKMTIVNEGGTVHGKKYDLTKQYGLSDRKIKR
;
A
#
# COMPACT_ATOMS: atom_id res chain seq x y z
N MET A 1 -7.46 -25.23 18.45
CA MET A 1 -5.98 -25.31 18.42
C MET A 1 -5.40 -23.89 18.42
N VAL A 2 -5.78 -23.10 19.44
CA VAL A 2 -5.33 -21.71 19.68
C VAL A 2 -4.93 -21.67 21.15
N ARG A 3 -3.67 -21.98 21.42
CA ARG A 3 -3.04 -22.00 22.75
C ARG A 3 -1.56 -22.24 22.47
N TYR A 4 -0.68 -21.22 22.52
CA TYR A 4 0.69 -21.31 23.07
C TYR A 4 1.65 -20.10 22.87
N VAL A 5 1.21 -18.84 22.75
CA VAL A 5 2.19 -17.72 22.59
C VAL A 5 2.18 -16.66 23.71
N PHE A 6 1.29 -16.72 24.70
CA PHE A 6 1.21 -15.67 25.73
C PHE A 6 1.75 -15.99 27.13
N GLU A 7 2.33 -17.17 27.37
CA GLU A 7 2.98 -17.50 28.65
C GLU A 7 4.44 -17.89 28.43
N LYS A 8 5.35 -16.89 28.47
CA LYS A 8 6.74 -17.03 28.98
C LYS A 8 7.50 -15.70 28.84
N HIS A 9 7.22 -14.72 29.69
CA HIS A 9 8.16 -13.63 30.03
C HIS A 9 7.83 -13.01 31.39
N MET A 10 8.03 -13.78 32.46
CA MET A 10 8.26 -13.28 33.82
C MET A 10 9.04 -14.39 34.54
N ASP A 11 10.37 -14.25 34.61
CA ASP A 11 11.24 -14.68 35.70
C ASP A 11 12.68 -14.90 35.20
N ALA A 12 13.53 -13.92 35.50
CA ALA A 12 14.95 -14.16 35.71
C ALA A 12 15.40 -13.16 36.78
N ARG A 13 15.10 -13.50 38.05
CA ARG A 13 15.80 -12.93 39.20
C ARG A 13 17.21 -13.50 39.28
N ILE A 14 18.08 -12.59 39.68
CA ILE A 14 19.50 -12.68 40.01
C ILE A 14 19.83 -13.91 40.87
N THR A 15 20.89 -14.63 40.49
CA THR A 15 21.79 -15.31 41.45
C THR A 15 23.23 -15.24 40.94
N LYS A 16 24.09 -14.59 41.73
CA LYS A 16 25.55 -14.62 41.63
C LYS A 16 26.08 -16.06 41.73
N ARG A 17 27.11 -16.39 40.97
CA ARG A 17 28.26 -17.19 41.44
C ARG A 17 29.49 -16.94 40.56
N GLU A 18 30.56 -16.55 41.23
CA GLU A 18 31.93 -16.41 40.72
C GLU A 18 32.49 -17.77 40.33
N VAL A 19 33.24 -17.84 39.23
CA VAL A 19 34.45 -18.68 39.13
C VAL A 19 35.47 -17.95 38.24
N GLN A 20 36.68 -17.83 38.78
CA GLN A 20 37.90 -17.27 38.21
C GLN A 20 38.32 -17.95 36.90
N THR A 21 38.84 -17.17 35.95
CA THR A 21 39.91 -17.65 35.07
C THR A 21 40.97 -16.56 34.87
N GLN A 22 42.20 -16.99 35.10
CA GLN A 22 43.45 -16.24 35.10
C GLN A 22 43.81 -15.67 33.73
N THR A 23 44.43 -14.49 33.74
CA THR A 23 45.27 -13.95 32.67
C THR A 23 46.55 -14.79 32.54
N PRO A 24 47.16 -14.83 31.35
CA PRO A 24 48.41 -14.08 31.24
C PRO A 24 48.60 -13.28 29.94
N ARG A 25 49.57 -12.39 30.07
CA ARG A 25 50.05 -11.29 29.23
C ARG A 25 50.98 -11.73 28.09
N LEU A 26 51.02 -10.85 27.08
CA LEU A 26 52.16 -10.37 26.28
C LEU A 26 52.88 -11.33 25.32
N LEU A 27 53.03 -10.90 24.05
CA LEU A 27 54.30 -10.40 23.52
C LEU A 27 54.14 -9.76 22.12
N HIS A 28 55.04 -8.81 21.87
CA HIS A 28 55.16 -7.92 20.70
C HIS A 28 55.61 -8.64 19.42
N SER A 29 55.38 -8.03 18.25
CA SER A 29 56.51 -7.59 17.39
C SER A 29 56.06 -6.76 16.18
N ASN A 30 56.86 -5.72 15.93
CA ASN A 30 56.90 -4.84 14.77
C ASN A 30 57.20 -5.60 13.47
N SER A 31 56.82 -5.04 12.31
CA SER A 31 57.77 -4.23 11.52
C SER A 31 57.48 -4.19 10.01
N GLN A 32 57.76 -3.00 9.46
CA GLN A 32 58.39 -2.69 8.18
C GLN A 32 57.55 -2.33 6.95
N GLN A 33 57.95 -1.15 6.45
CA GLN A 33 57.62 -0.43 5.24
C GLN A 33 58.16 -1.12 3.98
N LYS A 34 57.57 -0.79 2.82
CA LYS A 34 58.38 -0.45 1.64
C LYS A 34 57.67 0.56 0.74
N THR A 35 58.44 1.59 0.40
CA THR A 35 58.16 2.76 -0.44
C THR A 35 58.60 2.53 -1.90
N LEU A 36 58.30 3.54 -2.74
CA LEU A 36 58.86 3.93 -4.06
C LEU A 36 57.96 3.62 -5.27
N ALA A 37 57.75 4.50 -6.27
CA ALA A 37 58.09 5.91 -6.43
C ALA A 37 57.40 6.48 -7.71
N LYS A 38 57.04 7.77 -7.61
CA LYS A 38 57.19 8.90 -8.56
C LYS A 38 56.90 8.79 -10.07
N GLY A 39 56.13 9.80 -10.51
CA GLY A 39 56.38 10.63 -11.70
C GLY A 39 55.06 10.99 -12.43
N THR A 40 54.75 12.19 -12.92
CA THR A 40 55.35 13.54 -12.92
C THR A 40 54.22 14.49 -13.34
N THR A 41 54.38 15.77 -12.99
CA THR A 41 53.55 16.96 -13.25
C THR A 41 53.05 17.20 -14.68
N GLY A 42 51.88 17.86 -14.80
CA GLY A 42 51.45 18.57 -16.02
C GLY A 42 50.17 19.38 -15.80
N THR A 43 50.29 20.69 -15.62
CA THR A 43 49.17 21.65 -15.61
C THR A 43 48.97 22.20 -17.01
N ILE A 44 47.80 21.98 -17.64
CA ILE A 44 47.32 22.79 -18.77
C ILE A 44 45.80 22.96 -18.64
N LYS A 45 45.33 24.21 -18.67
CA LYS A 45 43.93 24.60 -18.88
C LYS A 45 43.56 24.38 -20.35
N ASN A 46 42.47 23.69 -20.66
CA ASN A 46 41.46 24.20 -21.60
C ASN A 46 40.19 23.34 -21.65
N THR A 47 39.11 24.04 -21.95
CA THR A 47 37.78 23.58 -22.37
C THR A 47 37.81 22.56 -23.50
N ASP A 48 36.92 21.55 -23.46
CA ASP A 48 36.22 20.89 -24.59
C ASP A 48 35.36 19.75 -24.01
N SER A 49 34.02 19.75 -24.07
CA SER A 49 33.09 19.62 -25.21
C SER A 49 33.32 18.38 -26.10
N LEU A 50 32.32 17.49 -26.05
CA LEU A 50 31.92 16.46 -27.04
C LEU A 50 32.88 15.28 -27.31
N TYR A 51 32.40 14.07 -26.98
CA TYR A 51 32.33 12.93 -27.91
C TYR A 51 31.25 11.93 -27.40
N ILE A 52 30.09 11.90 -28.07
CA ILE A 52 29.18 10.73 -28.07
C ILE A 52 28.94 10.39 -29.54
N SER A 53 29.13 9.11 -29.85
CA SER A 53 29.14 8.44 -31.15
C SER A 53 27.77 8.41 -31.87
N ASP A 54 27.86 8.30 -33.19
CA ASP A 54 26.83 8.55 -34.23
C ASP A 54 25.57 7.66 -34.26
N LYS A 55 25.21 6.92 -33.21
CA LYS A 55 23.96 6.13 -33.18
C LYS A 55 22.73 6.89 -32.68
N ALA A 56 22.92 8.06 -32.07
CA ALA A 56 21.83 8.88 -31.52
C ALA A 56 21.40 10.07 -32.40
N ARG A 57 22.09 10.34 -33.53
CA ARG A 57 21.83 11.52 -34.39
C ARG A 57 20.82 11.28 -35.52
N SER A 58 20.47 10.04 -35.84
CA SER A 58 19.56 9.72 -36.95
C SER A 58 18.07 9.96 -36.65
N ALA A 59 17.70 10.40 -35.45
CA ALA A 59 16.30 10.73 -35.10
C ALA A 59 15.98 12.24 -35.06
N VAL A 60 16.93 13.13 -35.39
CA VAL A 60 16.76 14.59 -35.14
C VAL A 60 17.03 15.51 -36.36
N ALA A 61 17.29 15.01 -37.57
CA ALA A 61 17.46 15.93 -38.71
C ALA A 61 17.09 15.34 -40.08
N GLN A 62 15.88 15.62 -40.56
CA GLN A 62 15.62 15.99 -41.95
C GLN A 62 14.57 17.10 -41.99
N GLN A 63 14.94 18.27 -42.53
CA GLN A 63 14.03 19.37 -42.80
C GLN A 63 14.39 20.01 -44.16
N ASN A 64 13.33 20.42 -44.87
CA ASN A 64 13.21 21.53 -45.85
C ASN A 64 13.32 21.21 -47.36
N LYS A 65 12.22 21.41 -48.10
CA LYS A 65 11.85 22.69 -48.78
C LYS A 65 10.61 22.61 -49.70
N LYS A 66 9.96 23.78 -49.84
CA LYS A 66 8.87 24.24 -50.73
C LYS A 66 7.48 24.16 -50.09
N GLY A 67 6.66 25.22 -50.00
CA GLY A 67 6.74 26.59 -50.51
C GLY A 67 5.45 27.34 -50.09
N GLN A 68 5.51 28.67 -50.07
CA GLN A 68 4.45 29.61 -49.69
C GLN A 68 3.16 29.46 -50.52
N THR A 69 1.99 29.79 -49.95
CA THR A 69 1.14 30.93 -50.36
C THR A 69 -0.10 31.13 -49.46
N SER A 70 -0.38 32.42 -49.25
CA SER A 70 -1.58 33.17 -48.81
C SER A 70 -2.96 32.51 -48.61
N GLY A 71 -3.70 33.04 -47.62
CA GLY A 71 -5.17 33.06 -47.65
C GLY A 71 -5.81 33.51 -46.33
N ALA A 72 -6.49 34.66 -46.33
CA ALA A 72 -7.13 35.32 -45.18
C ALA A 72 -8.58 34.81 -44.89
N ILE A 73 -8.97 34.85 -43.60
CA ILE A 73 -10.24 35.31 -42.93
C ILE A 73 -11.50 35.48 -43.83
N PRO A 74 -12.77 35.17 -43.42
CA PRO A 74 -13.40 35.46 -42.11
C PRO A 74 -14.40 34.47 -41.45
N SER A 75 -14.79 34.93 -40.25
CA SER A 75 -15.85 34.64 -39.26
C SER A 75 -17.31 34.49 -39.71
N GLU A 76 -18.14 34.10 -38.71
CA GLU A 76 -19.61 34.17 -38.51
C GLU A 76 -20.29 32.78 -38.46
N GLY A 77 -21.26 32.47 -37.60
CA GLY A 77 -22.03 33.24 -36.63
C GLY A 77 -22.94 32.31 -35.81
N GLN A 78 -23.46 32.83 -34.70
CA GLN A 78 -24.45 32.21 -33.82
C GLN A 78 -25.80 31.96 -34.54
N LYS A 79 -26.58 30.95 -34.11
CA LYS A 79 -27.98 31.17 -33.68
C LYS A 79 -28.65 29.92 -33.06
N THR A 80 -29.38 30.25 -32.01
CA THR A 80 -30.39 29.54 -31.20
C THR A 80 -31.65 29.14 -31.97
N PHE A 81 -32.40 28.15 -31.49
CA PHE A 81 -33.87 28.09 -31.66
C PHE A 81 -34.58 27.44 -30.45
N GLN A 82 -35.69 28.06 -30.05
CA GLN A 82 -36.64 27.64 -29.01
C GLN A 82 -37.95 27.09 -29.63
N SER A 83 -38.61 26.20 -28.86
CA SER A 83 -40.05 26.13 -28.51
C SER A 83 -41.17 26.05 -29.56
N SER A 84 -42.06 25.07 -29.39
CA SER A 84 -43.53 25.22 -29.23
C SER A 84 -44.14 23.86 -28.79
N HIS A 85 -44.83 23.69 -27.65
CA HIS A 85 -46.22 24.05 -27.26
C HIS A 85 -47.35 23.32 -28.02
N LEU A 86 -48.15 22.53 -27.30
CA LEU A 86 -49.62 22.39 -27.43
C LEU A 86 -50.21 21.63 -26.22
N GLN A 87 -51.40 22.06 -25.78
CA GLN A 87 -52.05 21.78 -24.49
C GLN A 87 -53.29 20.87 -24.61
N ASN A 88 -53.55 20.08 -23.54
CA ASN A 88 -54.84 19.83 -22.82
C ASN A 88 -56.04 19.12 -23.52
N PRO A 89 -57.12 18.72 -22.77
CA PRO A 89 -57.22 18.04 -21.45
C PRO A 89 -58.39 17.00 -21.36
N THR A 90 -58.55 16.21 -20.28
CA THR A 90 -59.84 16.00 -19.54
C THR A 90 -59.81 15.07 -18.29
N ARG A 91 -60.39 15.60 -17.19
CA ARG A 91 -61.24 15.08 -16.06
C ARG A 91 -61.76 13.61 -16.12
N SER A 92 -62.18 12.87 -15.05
CA SER A 92 -62.57 13.11 -13.63
C SER A 92 -62.89 11.76 -12.92
N THR A 93 -62.73 11.67 -11.57
CA THR A 93 -63.51 10.90 -10.53
C THR A 93 -63.71 9.37 -10.65
N SER A 94 -63.86 8.51 -9.63
CA SER A 94 -63.99 8.59 -8.16
C SER A 94 -63.95 7.15 -7.55
N GLN A 95 -63.47 7.05 -6.31
CA GLN A 95 -63.99 6.25 -5.17
C GLN A 95 -63.88 4.70 -5.13
N THR A 96 -62.97 4.24 -4.24
CA THR A 96 -63.10 3.27 -3.11
C THR A 96 -64.07 2.07 -3.16
N PHE A 97 -63.59 0.87 -2.75
CA PHE A 97 -63.99 0.16 -1.51
C PHE A 97 -63.22 -1.20 -1.33
N THR A 98 -62.66 -1.36 -0.12
CA THR A 98 -62.57 -2.56 0.76
C THR A 98 -61.73 -3.82 0.47
N ALA A 99 -60.90 -4.12 1.48
CA ALA A 99 -60.27 -5.37 1.99
C ALA A 99 -60.59 -6.70 1.27
N ASN A 100 -59.66 -7.65 1.11
CA ASN A 100 -59.11 -8.50 2.16
C ASN A 100 -58.22 -9.57 1.51
N ARG A 101 -57.20 -10.02 2.24
CA ARG A 101 -56.53 -11.34 2.22
C ARG A 101 -56.06 -12.02 0.90
N GLN A 102 -54.80 -12.47 1.02
CA GLN A 102 -54.19 -13.74 0.59
C GLN A 102 -53.18 -13.75 -0.57
N SER A 103 -52.11 -14.49 -0.27
CA SER A 103 -51.22 -15.27 -1.13
C SER A 103 -50.31 -14.51 -2.12
N VAL A 104 -49.03 -14.47 -1.74
CA VAL A 104 -47.90 -14.46 -2.67
C VAL A 104 -47.96 -15.68 -3.59
N PRO A 105 -47.66 -15.48 -4.88
CA PRO A 105 -46.56 -16.22 -5.46
C PRO A 105 -45.56 -15.33 -6.23
N THR A 106 -44.34 -15.83 -6.20
CA THR A 106 -43.09 -15.39 -6.81
C THR A 106 -43.17 -15.32 -8.34
N THR A 107 -42.61 -14.28 -8.96
CA THR A 107 -41.49 -14.36 -9.94
C THR A 107 -41.38 -13.09 -10.81
N SER A 108 -40.18 -12.51 -10.80
CA SER A 108 -39.51 -11.71 -11.85
C SER A 108 -40.21 -10.49 -12.45
N VAL A 109 -39.70 -9.31 -12.08
CA VAL A 109 -39.48 -8.22 -13.04
C VAL A 109 -38.11 -7.61 -12.81
N LEU A 110 -37.13 -8.13 -13.57
CA LEU A 110 -36.05 -7.32 -14.12
C LEU A 110 -36.69 -6.23 -14.98
N GLN A 111 -36.76 -4.98 -14.49
CA GLN A 111 -36.33 -3.79 -15.22
C GLN A 111 -36.66 -2.50 -14.47
N ALA A 112 -35.77 -1.53 -14.69
CA ALA A 112 -35.88 -0.10 -14.39
C ALA A 112 -35.47 0.37 -12.98
N TYR A 113 -34.23 0.06 -12.57
CA TYR A 113 -33.40 1.14 -12.01
C TYR A 113 -32.71 1.85 -13.18
N LYS A 114 -33.31 2.97 -13.60
CA LYS A 114 -32.69 3.93 -14.51
C LYS A 114 -31.33 4.32 -13.93
N GLY A 115 -30.29 4.05 -14.71
CA GLY A 115 -28.92 4.45 -14.41
C GLY A 115 -28.86 5.95 -14.19
N ASN A 116 -28.38 6.33 -13.02
CA ASN A 116 -27.97 7.70 -12.76
C ASN A 116 -26.62 7.88 -13.46
N SER A 117 -26.58 8.66 -14.54
CA SER A 117 -25.34 9.08 -15.21
C SER A 117 -24.51 9.91 -14.24
N GLN A 118 -23.57 9.27 -13.55
CA GLN A 118 -22.66 9.93 -12.62
C GLN A 118 -21.38 10.32 -13.37
N ASN A 119 -21.06 11.60 -13.28
CA ASN A 119 -19.95 12.26 -13.97
C ASN A 119 -18.60 11.70 -13.45
N ASP A 120 -17.81 11.08 -14.33
CA ASP A 120 -16.49 10.50 -14.02
C ASP A 120 -15.40 11.59 -13.99
N ASP A 121 -15.50 12.56 -13.07
CA ASP A 121 -14.52 13.65 -12.92
C ASP A 121 -13.19 13.10 -12.34
N VAL A 122 -12.37 12.52 -13.22
CA VAL A 122 -11.02 12.06 -12.89
C VAL A 122 -10.09 13.26 -12.77
N LYS A 123 -9.25 13.28 -11.74
CA LYS A 123 -8.27 14.35 -11.50
C LYS A 123 -6.85 13.84 -11.61
N VAL A 124 -5.90 14.74 -11.84
CA VAL A 124 -4.46 14.44 -11.77
C VAL A 124 -3.78 15.44 -10.85
N THR A 125 -2.97 14.92 -9.92
CA THR A 125 -2.09 15.73 -9.06
C THR A 125 -0.65 15.29 -9.25
N ILE A 126 0.29 16.24 -9.33
CA ILE A 126 1.73 15.99 -9.28
C ILE A 126 2.27 16.65 -8.02
N ASP A 127 2.93 15.90 -7.14
CA ASP A 127 3.48 16.38 -5.87
C ASP A 127 2.45 17.13 -5.01
N GLY A 128 1.25 16.55 -4.91
CA GLY A 128 0.11 17.11 -4.18
C GLY A 128 -0.54 18.34 -4.84
N LYS A 129 -0.01 18.84 -5.97
CA LYS A 129 -0.57 19.98 -6.70
C LYS A 129 -1.43 19.51 -7.86
N ARG A 130 -2.65 20.05 -7.99
CA ARG A 130 -3.54 19.75 -9.12
C ARG A 130 -2.88 20.20 -10.43
N VAL A 131 -2.91 19.34 -11.43
CA VAL A 131 -2.45 19.66 -12.78
C VAL A 131 -3.61 20.28 -13.55
N ASN A 132 -3.36 21.41 -14.21
CA ASN A 132 -4.30 21.94 -15.19
C ASN A 132 -4.17 21.12 -16.48
N LEU A 133 -5.25 20.45 -16.88
CA LEU A 133 -5.26 19.52 -18.01
C LEU A 133 -6.01 20.15 -19.19
N PRO A 134 -5.50 20.01 -20.42
CA PRO A 134 -6.15 20.57 -21.60
C PRO A 134 -7.32 19.72 -22.13
N THR A 135 -7.40 18.46 -21.70
CA THR A 135 -8.58 17.58 -21.89
C THR A 135 -8.76 16.74 -20.63
N ASP A 136 -10.01 16.34 -20.37
CA ASP A 136 -10.35 15.58 -19.19
C ASP A 136 -9.77 14.16 -19.25
N PRO A 137 -9.06 13.73 -18.19
CA PRO A 137 -8.63 12.35 -18.05
C PRO A 137 -9.87 11.46 -17.86
N TYR A 138 -9.75 10.18 -18.15
CA TYR A 138 -10.88 9.27 -18.10
C TYR A 138 -10.46 7.85 -17.71
N ILE A 139 -11.42 7.03 -17.29
CA ILE A 139 -11.21 5.60 -17.05
C ILE A 139 -11.74 4.81 -18.24
N VAL A 140 -10.91 3.94 -18.82
CA VAL A 140 -11.33 2.87 -19.72
C VAL A 140 -12.07 1.83 -18.86
N LYS A 141 -13.41 1.89 -18.85
CA LYS A 141 -14.26 1.24 -17.84
C LYS A 141 -14.12 -0.27 -17.76
N ASP A 142 -13.98 -0.93 -18.91
CA ASP A 142 -13.80 -2.39 -19.04
C ASP A 142 -12.43 -2.87 -18.53
N LYS A 143 -11.41 -2.00 -18.56
CA LYS A 143 -10.04 -2.34 -18.14
C LYS A 143 -9.62 -1.71 -16.81
N GLY A 144 -10.37 -0.75 -16.29
CA GLY A 144 -10.01 0.02 -15.09
C GLY A 144 -8.71 0.83 -15.25
N ILE A 145 -8.46 1.36 -16.44
CA ILE A 145 -7.22 2.10 -16.76
C ILE A 145 -7.51 3.60 -16.81
N ALA A 146 -6.78 4.37 -16.00
CA ALA A 146 -6.80 5.82 -16.09
C ALA A 146 -5.94 6.31 -17.26
N MET A 147 -6.57 7.04 -18.17
CA MET A 147 -5.96 7.70 -19.33
C MET A 147 -5.79 9.18 -19.03
N VAL A 148 -4.58 9.71 -19.26
CA VAL A 148 -4.23 11.11 -18.97
C VAL A 148 -3.55 11.77 -20.17
N PRO A 149 -3.64 13.11 -20.32
CA PRO A 149 -2.97 13.82 -21.41
C PRO A 149 -1.45 13.71 -21.28
N LEU A 150 -0.81 13.03 -22.23
CA LEU A 150 0.61 12.67 -22.17
C LEU A 150 1.50 13.92 -22.00
N ARG A 151 1.31 14.92 -22.87
CA ARG A 151 2.13 16.14 -22.88
C ARG A 151 2.03 16.91 -21.55
N ALA A 152 0.80 17.15 -21.08
CA ALA A 152 0.56 17.95 -19.88
C ALA A 152 1.23 17.34 -18.64
N VAL A 153 1.21 16.01 -18.52
CA VAL A 153 1.87 15.33 -17.40
C VAL A 153 3.39 15.23 -17.62
N ALA A 154 3.86 14.87 -18.81
CA ALA A 154 5.27 14.73 -19.13
C ALA A 154 6.05 16.04 -18.93
N GLU A 155 5.52 17.17 -19.38
CA GLU A 155 6.15 18.49 -19.25
C GLU A 155 6.23 18.93 -17.79
N LYS A 156 5.20 18.65 -16.98
CA LYS A 156 5.24 18.90 -15.54
C LYS A 156 6.28 18.05 -14.82
N LEU A 157 6.59 16.87 -15.35
CA LEU A 157 7.69 16.02 -14.88
C LEU A 157 9.05 16.45 -15.45
N GLY A 158 9.12 17.55 -16.20
CA GLY A 158 10.36 18.11 -16.75
C GLY A 158 10.86 17.42 -18.02
N ALA A 159 10.01 16.66 -18.71
CA ALA A 159 10.31 16.11 -20.02
C ALA A 159 9.92 17.09 -21.14
N LYS A 160 10.54 16.95 -22.31
CA LYS A 160 10.13 17.60 -23.56
C LYS A 160 9.32 16.63 -24.39
N VAL A 161 8.29 17.12 -25.08
CA VAL A 161 7.42 16.30 -25.94
C VAL A 161 7.35 16.92 -27.33
N SER A 162 7.73 16.16 -28.35
CA SER A 162 7.48 16.49 -29.76
C SER A 162 6.51 15.49 -30.37
N TYR A 163 5.80 15.93 -31.41
CA TYR A 163 4.90 15.09 -32.19
C TYR A 163 5.25 15.24 -33.66
N ASP A 164 5.46 14.11 -34.33
CA ASP A 164 5.55 14.00 -35.77
C ASP A 164 4.20 13.56 -36.31
N ASN A 165 3.61 14.39 -37.17
CA ASN A 165 2.28 14.13 -37.72
C ASN A 165 2.30 13.09 -38.84
N ASP A 166 3.37 13.03 -39.62
CA ASP A 166 3.47 12.14 -40.78
C ASP A 166 3.58 10.68 -40.30
N ASP A 167 4.42 10.46 -39.29
CA ASP A 167 4.64 9.14 -38.68
C ASP A 167 3.72 8.85 -37.48
N ARG A 168 2.85 9.81 -37.12
CA ARG A 168 1.98 9.78 -35.93
C ARG A 168 2.73 9.36 -34.66
N THR A 169 3.95 9.88 -34.51
CA THR A 169 4.93 9.47 -33.50
C THR A 169 5.13 10.57 -32.48
N ILE A 170 5.10 10.22 -31.20
CA ILE A 170 5.36 11.12 -30.07
C ILE A 170 6.70 10.75 -29.48
N THR A 171 7.59 11.74 -29.40
CA THR A 171 8.89 11.59 -28.74
C THR A 171 8.88 12.35 -27.43
N VAL A 172 9.09 11.63 -26.33
CA VAL A 172 9.22 12.21 -24.98
C VAL A 172 10.68 12.07 -24.54
N SER A 173 11.34 13.16 -24.16
CA SER A 173 12.76 13.15 -23.79
C SER A 173 13.01 13.82 -22.44
N LYS A 174 13.85 13.22 -21.61
CA LYS A 174 14.28 13.78 -20.31
C LYS A 174 15.68 13.29 -19.95
N GLY A 175 16.68 14.16 -20.04
CA GLY A 175 18.07 13.76 -19.84
C GLY A 175 18.51 12.78 -20.94
N GLU A 176 19.02 11.62 -20.55
CA GLU A 176 19.43 10.54 -21.47
C GLU A 176 18.29 9.58 -21.85
N ASP A 177 17.11 9.73 -21.23
CA ASP A 177 15.95 8.89 -21.51
C ASP A 177 15.12 9.45 -22.68
N VAL A 178 14.84 8.62 -23.68
CA VAL A 178 13.96 8.93 -24.82
C VAL A 178 12.90 7.84 -24.96
N PHE A 179 11.64 8.24 -25.05
CA PHE A 179 10.48 7.36 -25.22
C PHE A 179 9.79 7.68 -26.53
N ILE A 180 9.59 6.67 -27.38
CA ILE A 180 8.91 6.77 -28.66
C ILE A 180 7.57 6.05 -28.56
N LEU A 181 6.48 6.79 -28.67
CA LEU A 181 5.11 6.29 -28.64
C LEU A 181 4.45 6.53 -29.99
N LYS A 182 3.65 5.59 -30.48
CA LYS A 182 2.88 5.77 -31.73
C LYS A 182 1.38 5.78 -31.46
N ILE A 183 0.66 6.70 -32.09
CA ILE A 183 -0.81 6.75 -31.95
C ILE A 183 -1.42 5.44 -32.47
N GLY A 184 -2.32 4.84 -31.68
CA GLY A 184 -3.00 3.58 -31.99
C GLY A 184 -2.19 2.34 -31.61
N LYS A 185 -1.00 2.51 -31.04
CA LYS A 185 -0.14 1.43 -30.55
C LYS A 185 -0.12 1.37 -29.03
N ASP A 186 0.09 0.19 -28.50
CA ASP A 186 0.18 -0.11 -27.07
C ASP A 186 1.61 -0.51 -26.66
N ASP A 187 2.60 -0.25 -27.49
CA ASP A 187 4.02 -0.38 -27.16
C ASP A 187 4.72 0.99 -27.12
N VAL A 188 5.77 1.08 -26.31
CA VAL A 188 6.67 2.23 -26.21
C VAL A 188 8.10 1.77 -26.29
N THR A 189 8.83 2.26 -27.28
CA THR A 189 10.28 2.05 -27.40
C THR A 189 11.01 3.03 -26.48
N VAL A 190 11.99 2.54 -25.71
CA VAL A 190 12.74 3.32 -24.73
C VAL A 190 14.22 3.22 -24.99
N TYR A 191 14.87 4.37 -25.08
CA TYR A 191 16.32 4.51 -25.14
C TYR A 191 16.85 5.11 -23.84
N HIS A 192 17.91 4.51 -23.29
CA HIS A 192 18.72 5.08 -22.22
C HIS A 192 20.19 5.04 -22.66
N GLY A 193 20.66 6.16 -23.23
CA GLY A 193 21.90 6.14 -24.02
C GLY A 193 21.77 5.20 -25.23
N GLU A 194 22.71 4.26 -25.38
CA GLU A 194 22.70 3.28 -26.49
C GLU A 194 21.82 2.04 -26.23
N LYS A 195 21.21 1.90 -25.05
CA LYS A 195 20.41 0.73 -24.69
C LYS A 195 18.95 0.93 -25.09
N GLU A 196 18.39 -0.06 -25.78
CA GLU A 196 17.00 -0.12 -26.19
C GLU A 196 16.22 -1.14 -25.36
N ARG A 197 14.97 -0.82 -25.02
CA ARG A 197 13.99 -1.75 -24.46
C ARG A 197 12.58 -1.33 -24.84
N GLU A 198 11.62 -2.23 -24.63
CA GLU A 198 10.20 -1.98 -24.89
C GLU A 198 9.38 -1.95 -23.59
N ILE A 199 8.34 -1.11 -23.58
CA ILE A 199 7.34 -1.00 -22.52
C ILE A 199 5.97 -1.26 -23.15
N GLU A 200 5.37 -2.39 -22.82
CA GLU A 200 3.96 -2.65 -23.16
C GLU A 200 3.02 -1.82 -22.28
N LEU A 201 2.10 -1.10 -22.90
CA LEU A 201 0.98 -0.38 -22.28
C LEU A 201 -0.23 -1.31 -22.19
N ARG A 202 -1.04 -1.14 -21.15
CA ARG A 202 -2.30 -1.91 -21.01
C ARG A 202 -3.43 -1.39 -21.90
N HIS A 203 -3.22 -0.23 -22.51
CA HIS A 203 -4.13 0.40 -23.45
C HIS A 203 -3.33 1.21 -24.46
N LYS A 204 -3.78 1.21 -25.71
CA LYS A 204 -3.13 1.93 -26.80
C LYS A 204 -3.13 3.44 -26.54
N VAL A 205 -2.16 4.14 -27.12
CA VAL A 205 -2.14 5.60 -27.14
C VAL A 205 -3.25 6.10 -28.06
N GLU A 206 -4.12 6.96 -27.55
CA GLU A 206 -5.28 7.46 -28.30
C GLU A 206 -5.27 8.98 -28.41
N ILE A 207 -6.04 9.53 -29.32
CA ILE A 207 -6.29 10.98 -29.38
C ILE A 207 -7.68 11.24 -28.81
N LYS A 208 -7.77 12.12 -27.82
CA LYS A 208 -9.03 12.65 -27.28
C LYS A 208 -8.93 14.17 -27.25
N ASP A 209 -9.91 14.85 -27.84
CA ASP A 209 -9.99 16.32 -27.93
C ASP A 209 -8.68 16.97 -28.41
N GLY A 210 -8.05 16.39 -29.44
CA GLY A 210 -6.79 16.87 -30.01
C GLY A 210 -5.53 16.57 -29.19
N HIS A 211 -5.63 15.82 -28.09
CA HIS A 211 -4.51 15.50 -27.21
C HIS A 211 -4.24 14.00 -27.18
N ALA A 212 -2.96 13.63 -27.21
CA ALA A 212 -2.55 12.25 -27.01
C ALA A 212 -2.77 11.83 -25.55
N MET A 213 -3.48 10.72 -25.38
CA MET A 213 -3.83 10.11 -24.10
C MET A 213 -3.02 8.84 -23.92
N VAL A 214 -2.42 8.69 -22.74
CA VAL A 214 -1.64 7.50 -22.36
C VAL A 214 -2.12 6.98 -21.01
N GLU A 215 -1.92 5.69 -20.72
CA GLU A 215 -2.18 5.19 -19.37
C GLU A 215 -1.30 5.91 -18.34
N ALA A 216 -1.88 6.34 -17.22
CA ALA A 216 -1.15 7.11 -16.21
C ALA A 216 0.08 6.37 -15.66
N ARG A 217 0.03 5.03 -15.59
CA ARG A 217 1.15 4.21 -15.09
C ARG A 217 2.37 4.22 -16.02
N PHE A 218 2.23 4.68 -17.25
CA PHE A 218 3.37 4.90 -18.13
C PHE A 218 4.43 5.77 -17.45
N PHE A 219 4.02 6.81 -16.71
CA PHE A 219 4.95 7.78 -16.13
C PHE A 219 5.87 7.20 -15.05
N SER A 220 5.41 6.23 -14.26
CA SER A 220 6.27 5.56 -13.26
C SER A 220 7.25 4.56 -13.89
N ARG A 221 6.94 4.07 -15.10
CA ARG A 221 7.84 3.19 -15.87
C ARG A 221 8.81 3.98 -16.75
N ALA A 222 8.37 5.15 -17.20
CA ALA A 222 9.15 6.04 -18.02
C ALA A 222 10.20 6.76 -17.17
N PHE A 223 9.79 7.42 -16.08
CA PHE A 223 10.67 8.32 -15.37
C PHE A 223 11.14 7.76 -14.04
N LYS A 224 12.46 7.64 -13.87
CA LYS A 224 13.05 7.31 -12.57
C LYS A 224 12.63 8.33 -11.51
N GLY A 225 12.22 7.82 -10.34
CA GLY A 225 11.81 8.64 -9.22
C GLY A 225 10.42 9.26 -9.36
N VAL A 226 9.59 8.72 -10.25
CA VAL A 226 8.17 9.05 -10.38
C VAL A 226 7.34 7.86 -9.94
N ASP A 227 6.42 8.04 -9.00
CA ASP A 227 5.40 7.05 -8.66
C ASP A 227 4.02 7.53 -9.10
N VAL A 228 3.14 6.58 -9.40
CA VAL A 228 1.76 6.86 -9.86
C VAL A 228 0.80 5.94 -9.13
N ASP A 229 -0.06 6.53 -8.30
CA ASP A 229 -1.10 5.85 -7.53
C ASP A 229 -2.51 6.31 -7.93
N TRP A 230 -3.53 5.56 -7.51
CA TRP A 230 -4.94 5.89 -7.68
C TRP A 230 -5.61 6.13 -6.32
N ASP A 231 -6.05 7.36 -6.06
CA ASP A 231 -6.93 7.66 -4.93
C ASP A 231 -8.38 7.42 -5.36
N ASP A 232 -8.92 6.28 -4.93
CA ASP A 232 -10.29 5.88 -5.30
C ASP A 232 -11.36 6.80 -4.71
N ARG A 233 -11.15 7.27 -3.46
CA ARG A 233 -12.09 8.18 -2.78
C ARG A 233 -12.19 9.51 -3.51
N LYS A 234 -11.06 10.03 -4.02
CA LYS A 234 -10.98 11.30 -4.72
C LYS A 234 -11.05 11.17 -6.25
N ARG A 235 -11.14 9.95 -6.79
CA ARG A 235 -11.06 9.66 -8.23
C ARG A 235 -9.85 10.36 -8.88
N THR A 236 -8.69 10.28 -8.23
CA THR A 236 -7.50 11.08 -8.60
C THR A 236 -6.31 10.21 -8.90
N VAL A 237 -5.67 10.44 -10.06
CA VAL A 237 -4.31 9.96 -10.36
C VAL A 237 -3.32 10.81 -9.57
N VAL A 238 -2.61 10.18 -8.64
CA VAL A 238 -1.62 10.82 -7.77
C VAL A 238 -0.22 10.49 -8.28
N ILE A 239 0.49 11.50 -8.77
CA ILE A 239 1.86 11.39 -9.27
C ILE A 239 2.79 12.06 -8.26
N THR A 240 3.88 11.41 -7.87
CA THR A 240 4.86 11.95 -6.91
C THR A 240 6.28 11.86 -7.47
N THR A 241 7.11 12.87 -7.22
CA THR A 241 8.49 12.99 -7.72
C THR A 241 9.51 13.07 -6.58
N GLU A 242 10.70 12.50 -6.78
CA GLU A 242 11.76 12.49 -5.76
C GLU A 242 12.27 13.89 -5.32
N ARG A 243 12.07 14.96 -6.11
CA ARG A 243 12.62 16.31 -5.82
C ARG A 243 11.79 17.16 -4.88
N THR A 244 10.53 16.84 -4.64
CA THR A 244 9.66 17.53 -3.66
C THR A 244 9.73 16.90 -2.27
N HIS A 245 10.62 15.90 -2.09
CA HIS A 245 10.91 15.27 -0.81
C HIS A 245 11.78 16.19 0.07
N LYS A 246 11.21 17.29 0.58
CA LYS A 246 11.77 17.98 1.76
C LYS A 246 11.47 17.11 2.99
N PRO A 247 12.47 16.75 3.82
CA PRO A 247 12.25 15.90 4.97
C PRO A 247 11.59 16.71 6.08
N ASP A 248 10.28 16.55 6.25
CA ASP A 248 9.63 16.44 7.56
C ASP A 248 8.17 15.94 7.43
N GLN A 249 8.01 14.62 7.59
CA GLN A 249 7.08 13.90 8.50
C GLN A 249 5.60 13.49 8.17
N PRO A 250 4.88 13.84 7.07
CA PRO A 250 3.54 13.25 6.83
C PRO A 250 3.45 12.13 5.76
N GLU A 251 4.30 12.10 4.73
CA GLU A 251 4.14 11.12 3.62
C GLU A 251 4.94 9.81 3.84
N GLN A 252 6.09 9.90 4.52
CA GLN A 252 6.87 8.72 4.91
C GLN A 252 6.20 7.92 6.03
N SER A 253 5.60 8.63 7.00
CA SER A 253 4.73 8.02 8.01
C SER A 253 3.53 7.38 7.35
N ALA A 254 2.86 8.04 6.39
CA ALA A 254 1.74 7.43 5.67
C ALA A 254 2.11 6.16 4.87
N SER A 255 3.28 6.11 4.21
CA SER A 255 3.75 4.91 3.50
C SER A 255 4.15 3.78 4.46
N LEU A 256 4.83 4.09 5.55
CA LEU A 256 5.19 3.10 6.56
C LEU A 256 3.96 2.61 7.32
N ASP A 257 3.03 3.49 7.71
CA ASP A 257 1.81 3.16 8.44
C ASP A 257 0.87 2.29 7.61
N ALA A 258 0.77 2.55 6.29
CA ALA A 258 0.08 1.67 5.37
C ALA A 258 0.73 0.26 5.33
N ALA A 259 2.06 0.20 5.25
CA ALA A 259 2.78 -1.08 5.27
C ALA A 259 2.65 -1.81 6.62
N LYS A 260 2.71 -1.08 7.75
CA LYS A 260 2.46 -1.59 9.10
C LYS A 260 1.06 -2.17 9.19
N LYS A 261 0.04 -1.46 8.70
CA LYS A 261 -1.36 -1.92 8.69
C LYS A 261 -1.52 -3.20 7.87
N LYS A 262 -0.87 -3.30 6.70
CA LYS A 262 -0.87 -4.52 5.88
C LYS A 262 -0.23 -5.69 6.64
N ALA A 263 0.96 -5.49 7.20
CA ALA A 263 1.68 -6.51 7.98
C ALA A 263 0.84 -7.03 9.15
N VAL A 264 0.27 -6.12 9.94
CA VAL A 264 -0.61 -6.44 11.08
C VAL A 264 -1.87 -7.18 10.61
N SER A 265 -2.50 -6.74 9.51
CA SER A 265 -3.71 -7.37 8.96
C SER A 265 -3.46 -8.80 8.49
N ILE A 266 -2.35 -9.03 7.80
CA ILE A 266 -1.99 -10.34 7.24
C ILE A 266 -1.69 -11.33 8.36
N THR A 267 -0.82 -10.95 9.30
CA THR A 267 -0.48 -11.79 10.45
C THR A 267 -1.72 -12.08 11.30
N GLY A 268 -2.58 -11.08 11.56
CA GLY A 268 -3.85 -11.31 12.25
C GLY A 268 -4.78 -12.26 11.51
N ALA A 269 -4.90 -12.13 10.19
CA ALA A 269 -5.75 -13.00 9.39
C ALA A 269 -5.32 -14.48 9.48
N PHE A 270 -4.01 -14.74 9.53
CA PHE A 270 -3.49 -16.09 9.72
C PHE A 270 -3.81 -16.68 11.10
N GLU A 271 -3.85 -15.85 12.15
CA GLU A 271 -4.32 -16.27 13.49
C GLU A 271 -5.83 -16.55 13.54
N GLY A 272 -6.56 -16.24 12.47
CA GLY A 272 -8.02 -16.20 12.49
C GLY A 272 -8.58 -14.97 13.20
N SER A 273 -7.73 -14.01 13.59
CA SER A 273 -8.09 -12.80 14.33
C SER A 273 -7.65 -11.52 13.60
N GLY A 274 -8.58 -10.87 12.91
CA GLY A 274 -8.38 -9.54 12.35
C GLY A 274 -8.66 -8.42 13.36
N PHE A 275 -8.46 -7.16 12.93
CA PHE A 275 -8.80 -5.96 13.72
C PHE A 275 -10.21 -5.98 14.31
N VAL A 276 -11.16 -6.57 13.58
CA VAL A 276 -12.59 -6.64 13.92
C VAL A 276 -12.96 -7.83 14.80
N ASN A 277 -12.00 -8.68 15.18
CA ASN A 277 -12.31 -9.85 15.98
C ASN A 277 -12.71 -9.44 17.40
N VAL A 278 -13.85 -9.93 17.87
CA VAL A 278 -14.39 -9.67 19.20
C VAL A 278 -14.96 -10.98 19.73
N SER A 279 -14.46 -11.43 20.87
CA SER A 279 -14.83 -12.70 21.48
C SER A 279 -15.16 -12.53 22.97
N GLY A 280 -16.09 -13.36 23.44
CA GLY A 280 -16.69 -13.27 24.76
C GLY A 280 -15.94 -14.06 25.83
N ASN A 281 -16.62 -14.30 26.96
CA ASN A 281 -16.04 -14.92 28.14
C ASN A 281 -16.01 -16.46 28.09
N PHE A 282 -15.38 -17.06 27.07
CA PHE A 282 -15.25 -18.53 26.98
C PHE A 282 -14.04 -19.07 27.75
N ASP A 283 -13.09 -18.22 28.11
CA ASP A 283 -11.82 -18.56 28.76
C ASP A 283 -11.59 -17.81 30.09
N GLY A 284 -12.63 -17.16 30.61
CA GLY A 284 -12.57 -16.38 31.85
C GLY A 284 -12.00 -14.97 31.70
N GLN A 285 -11.66 -14.51 30.47
CA GLN A 285 -11.08 -13.19 30.24
C GLN A 285 -12.12 -12.07 30.02
N GLY A 286 -13.41 -12.40 30.03
CA GLY A 286 -14.54 -11.47 29.92
C GLY A 286 -14.82 -11.01 28.50
N LEU A 287 -13.90 -10.20 27.95
CA LEU A 287 -13.97 -9.62 26.62
C LEU A 287 -12.57 -9.60 26.03
N SER A 288 -12.44 -10.15 24.82
CA SER A 288 -11.21 -10.15 24.04
C SER A 288 -11.46 -9.49 22.68
N MET A 289 -10.54 -8.65 22.22
CA MET A 289 -10.68 -7.87 21.00
C MET A 289 -9.39 -7.78 20.20
N GLY A 290 -9.54 -7.59 18.89
CA GLY A 290 -8.46 -7.15 18.00
C GLY A 290 -7.48 -8.23 17.57
N VAL A 291 -6.44 -7.77 16.89
CA VAL A 291 -5.44 -8.61 16.19
C VAL A 291 -4.75 -9.62 17.11
N LEU A 292 -4.38 -9.23 18.34
CA LEU A 292 -3.80 -10.13 19.33
C LEU A 292 -4.79 -10.67 20.37
N GLN A 293 -6.10 -10.46 20.19
CA GLN A 293 -7.11 -10.84 21.20
C GLN A 293 -6.78 -10.29 22.61
N TRP A 294 -6.38 -9.02 22.67
CA TRP A 294 -6.21 -8.30 23.94
C TRP A 294 -7.48 -8.41 24.76
N ASN A 295 -7.36 -8.61 26.07
CA ASN A 295 -8.50 -8.94 26.90
C ASN A 295 -8.53 -8.20 28.24
N ILE A 296 -9.75 -8.07 28.77
CA ILE A 296 -10.00 -7.39 30.06
C ILE A 296 -9.37 -8.17 31.21
N GLY A 297 -9.53 -9.50 31.22
CA GLY A 297 -9.08 -10.33 32.32
C GLY A 297 -7.57 -10.19 32.60
N GLN A 298 -6.72 -10.11 31.57
CA GLN A 298 -5.27 -9.91 31.68
C GLN A 298 -4.84 -8.44 31.82
N GLY A 299 -5.75 -7.49 31.65
CA GLY A 299 -5.40 -6.07 31.72
C GLY A 299 -4.85 -5.50 30.40
N THR A 300 -4.89 -6.27 29.32
CA THR A 300 -4.20 -5.94 28.06
C THR A 300 -5.08 -5.14 27.09
N LEU A 301 -6.41 -5.20 27.22
CA LEU A 301 -7.34 -4.44 26.38
C LEU A 301 -7.62 -3.03 26.91
N GLN A 302 -7.53 -2.84 28.23
CA GLN A 302 -7.86 -1.59 28.91
C GLN A 302 -7.11 -0.38 28.37
N PRO A 303 -5.78 -0.43 28.14
CA PRO A 303 -5.05 0.74 27.66
C PRO A 303 -5.56 1.21 26.29
N LEU A 304 -5.90 0.27 25.40
CA LEU A 304 -6.39 0.57 24.05
C LEU A 304 -7.77 1.24 24.11
N LEU A 305 -8.70 0.69 24.89
CA LEU A 305 -10.04 1.27 25.04
C LEU A 305 -10.01 2.63 25.76
N LYS A 306 -9.10 2.81 26.72
CA LYS A 306 -8.87 4.10 27.38
C LYS A 306 -8.32 5.13 26.40
N GLU A 307 -7.30 4.79 25.62
CA GLU A 307 -6.76 5.68 24.58
C GLU A 307 -7.84 6.08 23.58
N MET A 308 -8.66 5.13 23.12
CA MET A 308 -9.77 5.39 22.20
C MET A 308 -10.79 6.37 22.78
N ASN A 309 -11.26 6.13 24.01
CA ASN A 309 -12.25 7.01 24.64
C ASN A 309 -11.67 8.39 25.04
N THR A 310 -10.34 8.48 25.22
CA THR A 310 -9.66 9.73 25.58
C THR A 310 -9.44 10.59 24.33
N LYS A 311 -8.95 10.01 23.24
CA LYS A 311 -8.61 10.74 22.01
C LYS A 311 -9.80 10.93 21.07
N HIS A 312 -10.75 10.00 21.08
CA HIS A 312 -11.86 9.93 20.12
C HIS A 312 -13.20 9.75 20.87
N ARG A 313 -13.41 10.57 21.90
CA ARG A 313 -14.58 10.49 22.81
C ARG A 313 -15.91 10.60 22.06
N GLU A 314 -16.05 11.57 21.16
CA GLU A 314 -17.32 11.82 20.46
C GLU A 314 -17.67 10.69 19.49
N LEU A 315 -16.68 10.15 18.77
CA LEU A 315 -16.86 8.95 17.94
C LEU A 315 -17.26 7.74 18.81
N THR A 316 -16.63 7.59 19.98
CA THR A 316 -16.97 6.50 20.92
C THR A 316 -18.41 6.65 21.44
N LYS A 317 -18.85 7.86 21.79
CA LYS A 317 -20.24 8.14 22.17
C LYS A 317 -21.21 7.81 21.04
N GLN A 318 -20.90 8.25 19.82
CA GLN A 318 -21.74 7.97 18.65
C GLN A 318 -21.91 6.47 18.40
N ILE A 319 -20.84 5.68 18.56
CA ILE A 319 -20.86 4.23 18.34
C ILE A 319 -21.67 3.52 19.43
N PHE A 320 -21.46 3.89 20.69
CA PHE A 320 -22.09 3.19 21.81
C PHE A 320 -23.51 3.70 22.12
N GLY A 321 -23.88 4.92 21.73
CA GLY A 321 -25.19 5.50 22.02
C GLY A 321 -25.53 5.42 23.51
N ASP A 322 -26.70 4.90 23.84
CA ASP A 322 -27.18 4.72 25.21
C ASP A 322 -26.27 3.80 26.07
N TYR A 323 -25.47 2.94 25.43
CA TYR A 323 -24.52 2.06 26.11
C TYR A 323 -23.24 2.80 26.56
N TYR A 324 -23.02 4.04 26.10
CA TYR A 324 -21.80 4.80 26.38
C TYR A 324 -21.58 5.02 27.87
N GLY A 325 -22.63 5.35 28.63
CA GLY A 325 -22.51 5.57 30.07
C GLY A 325 -22.01 4.34 30.83
N SER A 326 -22.50 3.15 30.45
CA SER A 326 -22.05 1.87 31.01
C SER A 326 -20.60 1.56 30.62
N PHE A 327 -20.24 1.78 29.35
CA PHE A 327 -18.88 1.60 28.85
C PHE A 327 -17.87 2.55 29.53
N GLU A 328 -18.21 3.83 29.66
CA GLU A 328 -17.36 4.83 30.32
C GLU A 328 -17.16 4.50 31.80
N LYS A 329 -18.23 4.10 32.50
CA LYS A 329 -18.15 3.65 33.89
C LYS A 329 -17.22 2.46 34.04
N MET A 330 -17.31 1.48 33.13
CA MET A 330 -16.39 0.34 33.11
C MET A 330 -14.93 0.80 32.99
N LEU A 331 -14.60 1.70 32.05
CA LEU A 331 -13.21 2.15 31.86
C LEU A 331 -12.61 2.85 33.09
N LYS A 332 -13.45 3.50 33.91
CA LYS A 332 -13.05 4.19 35.15
C LYS A 332 -12.98 3.26 36.37
N SER A 333 -13.51 2.04 36.26
CA SER A 333 -13.58 1.09 37.38
C SER A 333 -12.27 0.32 37.59
N SER A 334 -12.15 -0.38 38.72
CA SER A 334 -11.02 -1.28 38.98
C SER A 334 -10.99 -2.46 38.00
N ARG A 335 -9.85 -3.13 37.83
CA ARG A 335 -9.75 -4.30 36.92
C ARG A 335 -10.72 -5.42 37.29
N ALA A 336 -10.96 -5.64 38.58
CA ALA A 336 -11.94 -6.63 39.04
C ALA A 336 -13.37 -6.26 38.63
N GLU A 337 -13.76 -4.98 38.78
CA GLU A 337 -15.07 -4.50 38.37
C GLU A 337 -15.24 -4.45 36.84
N GLN A 338 -14.16 -4.16 36.10
CA GLN A 338 -14.15 -4.28 34.64
C GLN A 338 -14.40 -5.71 34.18
N LEU A 339 -13.76 -6.69 34.82
CA LEU A 339 -13.98 -8.10 34.50
C LEU A 339 -15.42 -8.53 34.82
N LYS A 340 -15.96 -8.11 35.97
CA LYS A 340 -17.38 -8.34 36.30
C LYS A 340 -18.30 -7.75 35.24
N TRP A 341 -18.08 -6.50 34.85
CA TRP A 341 -18.83 -5.86 33.76
C TRP A 341 -18.70 -6.65 32.45
N ALA A 342 -17.50 -7.08 32.09
CA ALA A 342 -17.27 -7.85 30.87
C ALA A 342 -18.05 -9.17 30.89
N ILE A 343 -18.17 -9.82 32.05
CA ILE A 343 -19.03 -11.00 32.20
C ILE A 343 -20.52 -10.63 31.97
N THR A 344 -21.00 -9.48 32.46
CA THR A 344 -22.41 -9.08 32.28
C THR A 344 -22.85 -8.84 30.83
N ILE A 345 -21.92 -8.50 29.94
CA ILE A 345 -22.22 -8.31 28.51
C ILE A 345 -22.24 -9.63 27.72
N ASN A 346 -21.97 -10.76 28.38
CA ASN A 346 -22.05 -12.10 27.80
C ASN A 346 -23.35 -12.82 28.20
N ASP A 347 -23.76 -13.79 27.38
CA ASP A 347 -24.80 -14.76 27.69
C ASP A 347 -24.26 -15.90 28.59
N SER A 348 -25.14 -16.84 28.97
CA SER A 348 -24.77 -17.99 29.81
C SER A 348 -23.77 -18.95 29.17
N LYS A 349 -23.52 -18.83 27.85
CA LYS A 349 -22.54 -19.62 27.10
C LYS A 349 -21.24 -18.84 26.87
N GLY A 350 -21.06 -17.67 27.50
CA GLY A 350 -19.87 -16.84 27.35
C GLY A 350 -19.79 -16.15 25.99
N ARG A 351 -20.91 -15.94 25.30
CA ARG A 351 -20.97 -15.21 24.03
C ARG A 351 -21.45 -13.79 24.27
N ILE A 352 -20.83 -12.82 23.61
CA ILE A 352 -21.22 -11.42 23.74
C ILE A 352 -22.66 -11.25 23.22
N LYS A 353 -23.52 -10.62 24.01
CA LYS A 353 -24.90 -10.26 23.66
C LYS A 353 -24.92 -9.40 22.39
N SER A 354 -25.93 -9.57 21.53
CA SER A 354 -26.03 -8.95 20.20
C SER A 354 -25.75 -7.45 20.22
N ASP A 355 -26.37 -6.73 21.14
CA ASP A 355 -26.36 -5.27 21.16
C ASP A 355 -24.95 -4.75 21.48
N TRP A 356 -24.26 -5.40 22.42
CA TRP A 356 -22.86 -5.11 22.74
C TRP A 356 -21.91 -5.54 21.63
N LYS A 357 -22.15 -6.72 21.04
CA LYS A 357 -21.29 -7.26 19.98
C LYS A 357 -21.24 -6.34 18.78
N GLU A 358 -22.38 -5.79 18.37
CA GLU A 358 -22.46 -4.84 17.27
C GLU A 358 -21.61 -3.59 17.55
N LYS A 359 -21.71 -2.99 18.76
CA LYS A 359 -20.99 -1.75 19.08
C LYS A 359 -19.48 -1.99 19.16
N LEU A 360 -19.06 -3.10 19.75
CA LEU A 360 -17.66 -3.51 19.84
C LEU A 360 -17.07 -3.80 18.46
N VAL A 361 -17.82 -4.45 17.56
CA VAL A 361 -17.41 -4.67 16.17
C VAL A 361 -17.32 -3.35 15.42
N ASN A 362 -18.28 -2.43 15.60
CA ASN A 362 -18.26 -1.11 14.95
C ASN A 362 -17.08 -0.27 15.44
N LEU A 363 -16.77 -0.28 16.74
CA LEU A 363 -15.54 0.33 17.28
C LEU A 363 -14.30 -0.24 16.59
N SER A 364 -14.22 -1.56 16.45
CA SER A 364 -13.10 -2.23 15.80
C SER A 364 -12.94 -1.99 14.30
N LYS A 365 -14.01 -1.53 13.63
CA LYS A 365 -13.97 -1.13 12.22
C LYS A 365 -13.42 0.28 12.02
N THR A 366 -13.44 1.13 13.05
CA THR A 366 -12.93 2.50 12.95
C THR A 366 -11.44 2.54 12.64
N GLU A 367 -11.03 3.55 11.88
CA GLU A 367 -9.60 3.74 11.56
C GLU A 367 -8.81 4.08 12.82
N GLU A 368 -9.40 4.89 13.70
CA GLU A 368 -8.86 5.33 14.97
C GLU A 368 -8.50 4.15 15.88
N PHE A 369 -9.43 3.20 16.07
CA PHE A 369 -9.14 2.04 16.91
C PHE A 369 -8.19 1.04 16.24
N GLN A 370 -8.21 0.93 14.92
CA GLN A 370 -7.19 0.16 14.18
C GLN A 370 -5.80 0.75 14.36
N GLN A 371 -5.65 2.07 14.33
CA GLN A 371 -4.37 2.74 14.58
C GLN A 371 -3.88 2.55 16.01
N ILE A 372 -4.79 2.58 16.99
CA ILE A 372 -4.45 2.26 18.39
C ILE A 372 -3.96 0.80 18.52
N GLN A 373 -4.62 -0.14 17.84
CA GLN A 373 -4.15 -1.53 17.79
C GLN A 373 -2.79 -1.67 17.10
N ILE A 374 -2.55 -0.97 15.99
CA ILE A 374 -1.26 -0.97 15.28
C ILE A 374 -0.15 -0.41 16.18
N LYS A 375 -0.41 0.71 16.85
CA LYS A 375 0.54 1.31 17.79
C LYS A 375 0.84 0.39 18.98
N ALA A 376 -0.15 -0.35 19.49
CA ALA A 376 0.08 -1.36 20.51
C ALA A 376 1.01 -2.50 20.03
N MET A 377 1.21 -2.65 18.70
CA MET A 377 2.13 -3.61 18.08
C MET A 377 3.53 -3.05 17.84
N ASP A 378 3.81 -1.78 18.18
CA ASP A 378 5.11 -1.15 17.94
C ASP A 378 6.31 -1.99 18.44
N PRO A 379 6.30 -2.66 19.61
CA PRO A 379 7.42 -3.50 20.03
C PRO A 379 7.74 -4.67 19.07
N TYR A 380 6.73 -5.23 18.40
CA TYR A 380 6.92 -6.25 17.35
C TYR A 380 7.32 -5.60 16.03
N MET A 381 6.75 -4.43 15.73
CA MET A 381 7.05 -3.68 14.52
C MET A 381 8.49 -3.17 14.49
N ASP A 382 9.04 -2.72 15.62
CA ASP A 382 10.43 -2.28 15.72
C ASP A 382 11.39 -3.43 15.43
N LYS A 383 11.09 -4.63 15.94
CA LYS A 383 11.83 -5.86 15.60
C LYS A 383 11.70 -6.18 14.12
N ALA A 384 10.50 -6.07 13.55
CA ALA A 384 10.25 -6.32 12.14
C ALA A 384 11.06 -5.37 11.24
N ILE A 385 11.05 -4.07 11.55
CA ILE A 385 11.82 -3.05 10.85
C ILE A 385 13.32 -3.33 10.98
N SER A 386 13.79 -3.71 12.16
CA SER A 386 15.20 -4.08 12.38
C SER A 386 15.62 -5.27 11.51
N ILE A 387 14.81 -6.33 11.45
CA ILE A 387 15.01 -7.49 10.57
C ILE A 387 15.03 -7.06 9.10
N ALA A 388 14.03 -6.28 8.67
CA ALA A 388 13.89 -5.87 7.28
C ALA A 388 15.04 -4.97 6.81
N LYS A 389 15.53 -4.07 7.69
CA LYS A 389 16.73 -3.28 7.45
C LYS A 389 17.98 -4.14 7.39
N LYS A 390 18.17 -5.05 8.36
CA LYS A 390 19.36 -5.90 8.47
C LYS A 390 19.59 -6.74 7.20
N TYR A 391 18.53 -7.30 6.64
CA TYR A 391 18.62 -8.17 5.47
C TYR A 391 18.29 -7.47 4.15
N ASP A 392 18.12 -6.15 4.17
CA ASP A 392 17.80 -5.35 2.99
C ASP A 392 16.60 -5.88 2.21
N ILE A 393 15.46 -5.97 2.91
CA ILE A 393 14.14 -6.35 2.41
C ILE A 393 13.08 -5.32 2.85
N MET A 394 13.45 -4.03 2.87
CA MET A 394 12.53 -2.93 3.20
C MET A 394 11.51 -2.68 2.09
N THR A 395 10.56 -3.60 1.95
CA THR A 395 9.37 -3.54 1.09
C THR A 395 8.13 -3.86 1.94
N GLU A 396 6.92 -3.59 1.42
CA GLU A 396 5.69 -4.00 2.12
C GLU A 396 5.68 -5.52 2.38
N ARG A 397 6.05 -6.33 1.38
CA ARG A 397 6.18 -7.79 1.53
C ARG A 397 7.23 -8.20 2.55
N GLY A 398 8.41 -7.58 2.51
CA GLY A 398 9.49 -7.88 3.44
C GLY A 398 9.18 -7.46 4.87
N LEU A 399 8.49 -6.33 5.07
CA LEU A 399 8.01 -5.90 6.38
C LEU A 399 6.91 -6.84 6.91
N ALA A 400 5.98 -7.28 6.06
CA ALA A 400 4.97 -8.28 6.45
C ALA A 400 5.61 -9.60 6.88
N LEU A 401 6.61 -10.09 6.15
CA LEU A 401 7.35 -11.30 6.52
C LEU A 401 8.07 -11.11 7.86
N ALA A 402 8.81 -10.00 8.02
CA ALA A 402 9.56 -9.71 9.22
C ALA A 402 8.65 -9.54 10.45
N PHE A 403 7.47 -8.93 10.26
CA PHE A 403 6.47 -8.77 11.32
C PHE A 403 5.88 -10.12 11.75
N ASP A 404 5.53 -10.98 10.78
CA ASP A 404 5.05 -12.33 11.11
C ASP A 404 6.11 -13.14 11.88
N ILE A 405 7.39 -13.01 11.51
CA ILE A 405 8.50 -13.63 12.24
C ILE A 405 8.61 -13.05 13.67
N ALA A 406 8.50 -11.73 13.82
CA ALA A 406 8.58 -11.09 15.13
C ALA A 406 7.45 -11.55 16.07
N VAL A 407 6.22 -11.69 15.55
CA VAL A 407 5.04 -12.12 16.32
C VAL A 407 5.07 -13.61 16.61
N GLN A 408 5.29 -14.44 15.59
CA GLN A 408 5.16 -15.90 15.71
C GLN A 408 6.38 -16.59 16.32
N ASN A 409 7.57 -16.03 16.08
CA ASN A 409 8.83 -16.67 16.45
C ASN A 409 9.61 -15.86 17.49
N GLY A 410 9.13 -14.68 17.88
CA GLY A 410 9.82 -13.73 18.77
C GLY A 410 10.99 -13.00 18.09
N GLY A 411 11.17 -13.20 16.78
CA GLY A 411 12.31 -12.74 15.98
C GLY A 411 13.08 -13.89 15.32
N ILE A 412 14.27 -13.59 14.80
CA ILE A 412 15.16 -14.58 14.16
C ILE A 412 16.14 -15.10 15.21
N LYS A 413 16.14 -16.43 15.44
CA LYS A 413 17.09 -17.09 16.34
C LYS A 413 18.53 -16.96 15.83
N ASN A 414 19.50 -16.92 16.73
CA ASN A 414 20.93 -16.82 16.37
C ASN A 414 21.40 -17.92 15.40
N SER A 415 20.86 -19.15 15.53
CA SER A 415 21.17 -20.25 14.60
C SER A 415 20.71 -19.94 13.17
N ALA A 416 19.46 -19.49 13.01
CA ALA A 416 18.93 -19.07 11.72
C ALA A 416 19.67 -17.84 11.17
N ALA A 417 19.97 -16.85 12.02
CA ALA A 417 20.67 -15.63 11.60
C ALA A 417 22.04 -15.94 10.98
N LYS A 418 22.82 -16.84 11.59
CA LYS A 418 24.12 -17.29 11.06
C LYS A 418 23.99 -17.90 9.67
N GLU A 419 22.97 -18.73 9.48
CA GLU A 419 22.76 -19.44 8.22
C GLU A 419 22.24 -18.51 7.12
N ILE A 420 21.32 -17.59 7.45
CA ILE A 420 20.86 -16.53 6.55
C ILE A 420 22.05 -15.67 6.09
N GLU A 421 22.88 -15.22 7.02
CA GLU A 421 24.07 -14.42 6.71
C GLU A 421 25.05 -15.18 5.82
N ARG A 422 25.28 -16.47 6.10
CA ARG A 422 26.12 -17.34 5.26
C ARG A 422 25.60 -17.42 3.83
N GLN A 423 24.28 -17.51 3.65
CA GLN A 423 23.66 -17.65 2.34
C GLN A 423 23.56 -16.34 1.56
N ILE A 424 23.41 -15.19 2.23
CA ILE A 424 23.25 -13.87 1.59
C ILE A 424 24.61 -13.17 1.35
N ARG A 425 25.57 -13.31 2.26
CA ARG A 425 26.81 -12.52 2.26
C ARG A 425 27.59 -12.69 0.94
N GLY A 426 27.92 -11.56 0.32
CA GLY A 426 28.72 -11.50 -0.92
C GLY A 426 27.94 -11.90 -2.18
N LYS A 427 26.64 -12.19 -2.08
CA LYS A 427 25.80 -12.57 -3.23
C LYS A 427 24.89 -11.43 -3.64
N LYS A 428 24.72 -11.26 -4.95
CA LYS A 428 23.75 -10.32 -5.54
C LYS A 428 22.39 -11.02 -5.65
N LEU A 429 21.62 -10.99 -4.57
CA LEU A 429 20.28 -11.59 -4.49
C LEU A 429 19.21 -10.51 -4.56
N SER A 430 18.10 -10.83 -5.23
CA SER A 430 16.86 -10.05 -5.18
C SER A 430 16.22 -10.12 -3.79
N ASP A 431 15.35 -9.17 -3.47
CA ASP A 431 14.59 -9.16 -2.21
C ASP A 431 13.82 -10.47 -2.01
N ILE A 432 13.23 -11.03 -3.09
CA ILE A 432 12.46 -12.26 -3.02
C ILE A 432 13.32 -13.48 -2.68
N GLU A 433 14.53 -13.56 -3.23
CA GLU A 433 15.48 -14.63 -2.90
C GLU A 433 15.93 -14.54 -1.44
N LYS A 434 16.22 -13.32 -0.95
CA LYS A 434 16.55 -13.10 0.47
C LYS A 434 15.39 -13.50 1.38
N MET A 435 14.16 -13.11 1.03
CA MET A 435 12.96 -13.48 1.80
C MET A 435 12.72 -14.99 1.84
N ARG A 436 12.96 -15.71 0.73
CA ARG A 436 12.88 -17.19 0.70
C ARG A 436 13.91 -17.83 1.64
N ILE A 437 15.14 -17.35 1.62
CA ILE A 437 16.20 -17.81 2.54
C ILE A 437 15.77 -17.56 3.99
N ILE A 438 15.34 -16.35 4.32
CA ILE A 438 14.90 -15.99 5.67
C ILE A 438 13.74 -16.87 6.14
N ALA A 439 12.72 -17.07 5.30
CA ALA A 439 11.57 -17.90 5.61
C ALA A 439 11.97 -19.35 5.89
N LYS A 440 12.84 -19.92 5.05
CA LYS A 440 13.36 -21.28 5.21
C LYS A 440 14.15 -21.43 6.50
N GLU A 441 15.13 -20.56 6.75
CA GLU A 441 16.00 -20.70 7.92
C GLU A 441 15.27 -20.43 9.25
N VAL A 442 14.25 -19.56 9.25
CA VAL A 442 13.36 -19.40 10.42
C VAL A 442 12.53 -20.66 10.67
N ALA A 443 12.02 -21.30 9.63
CA ALA A 443 11.30 -22.57 9.75
C ALA A 443 12.22 -23.70 10.23
N ASP A 444 13.42 -23.82 9.66
CA ASP A 444 14.39 -24.86 10.01
C ASP A 444 14.84 -24.76 11.47
N ALA A 445 14.98 -23.54 12.00
CA ALA A 445 15.28 -23.27 13.40
C ALA A 445 14.07 -23.36 14.35
N SER A 446 12.86 -23.60 13.83
CA SER A 446 11.66 -23.82 14.63
C SER A 446 11.57 -25.27 15.14
N ASN A 447 10.60 -25.55 16.01
CA ASN A 447 10.39 -26.92 16.49
C ASN A 447 10.11 -27.84 15.28
N PRO A 448 10.78 -29.01 15.14
CA PRO A 448 10.60 -29.90 14.00
C PRO A 448 9.14 -30.25 13.72
N ARG A 449 8.30 -30.38 14.75
CA ARG A 449 6.86 -30.66 14.61
C ARG A 449 6.09 -29.58 13.86
N TRP A 450 6.54 -28.33 13.95
CA TRP A 450 5.88 -27.16 13.36
C TRP A 450 6.62 -26.60 12.15
N ARG A 451 7.74 -27.21 11.75
CA ARG A 451 8.61 -26.69 10.69
C ARG A 451 7.84 -26.43 9.39
N ASP A 452 7.07 -27.41 8.93
CA ASP A 452 6.35 -27.31 7.66
C ASP A 452 5.22 -26.28 7.71
N ASP A 453 4.52 -26.19 8.83
CA ASP A 453 3.47 -25.19 9.05
C ASP A 453 4.05 -23.77 9.11
N VAL A 454 5.16 -23.58 9.84
CA VAL A 454 5.91 -22.32 9.86
C VAL A 454 6.38 -21.95 8.46
N LEU A 455 6.96 -22.90 7.72
CA LEU A 455 7.44 -22.66 6.36
C LEU A 455 6.29 -22.28 5.43
N SER A 456 5.20 -23.04 5.41
CA SER A 456 4.02 -22.77 4.59
C SER A 456 3.45 -21.38 4.86
N ARG A 457 3.37 -20.99 6.14
CA ARG A 457 2.92 -19.66 6.54
C ARG A 457 3.85 -18.55 6.04
N LYS A 458 5.15 -18.67 6.26
CA LYS A 458 6.11 -17.64 5.80
C LYS A 458 6.14 -17.57 4.27
N MET A 459 6.13 -18.71 3.59
CA MET A 459 6.10 -18.78 2.13
C MET A 459 4.81 -18.21 1.53
N THR A 460 3.68 -18.28 2.25
CA THR A 460 2.45 -17.60 1.83
C THR A 460 2.63 -16.09 1.72
N ILE A 461 3.41 -15.46 2.62
CA ILE A 461 3.75 -14.04 2.52
C ILE A 461 4.71 -13.80 1.35
N VAL A 462 5.76 -14.60 1.26
CA VAL A 462 6.82 -14.48 0.24
C VAL A 462 6.24 -14.60 -1.18
N ASN A 463 5.31 -15.54 -1.39
CA ASN A 463 4.69 -15.80 -2.69
C ASN A 463 3.42 -14.98 -2.93
N GLU A 464 3.05 -14.07 -2.01
CA GLU A 464 1.80 -13.30 -2.01
C GLU A 464 0.50 -14.14 -2.04
N GLY A 465 0.61 -15.43 -1.74
CA GLY A 465 -0.50 -16.35 -1.77
C GLY A 465 -0.06 -17.75 -1.37
N GLY A 466 -1.01 -18.55 -0.90
CA GLY A 466 -0.71 -19.86 -0.33
C GLY A 466 -1.80 -20.35 0.61
N THR A 467 -1.45 -21.33 1.43
CA THR A 467 -2.35 -21.94 2.41
C THR A 467 -1.76 -21.82 3.80
N VAL A 468 -2.53 -21.29 4.73
CA VAL A 468 -2.18 -21.22 6.16
C VAL A 468 -3.29 -21.87 6.95
N HIS A 469 -2.95 -22.89 7.73
CA HIS A 469 -3.89 -23.68 8.54
C HIS A 469 -5.13 -24.16 7.76
N GLY A 470 -4.93 -24.62 6.52
CA GLY A 470 -5.99 -25.13 5.63
C GLY A 470 -6.81 -24.05 4.90
N LYS A 471 -6.60 -22.76 5.18
CA LYS A 471 -7.27 -21.65 4.49
C LYS A 471 -6.38 -21.06 3.39
N LYS A 472 -6.95 -20.87 2.19
CA LYS A 472 -6.27 -20.22 1.06
C LYS A 472 -6.27 -18.70 1.19
N TYR A 473 -5.15 -18.10 0.80
CA TYR A 473 -4.93 -16.66 0.80
C TYR A 473 -4.39 -16.19 -0.55
N ASP A 474 -4.87 -15.02 -0.96
CA ASP A 474 -4.35 -14.22 -2.08
C ASP A 474 -4.08 -12.83 -1.49
N LEU A 475 -2.86 -12.61 -1.05
CA LEU A 475 -2.50 -11.45 -0.23
C LEU A 475 -2.47 -10.16 -1.02
N THR A 476 -2.19 -10.25 -2.32
CA THR A 476 -2.27 -9.12 -3.25
C THR A 476 -3.73 -8.66 -3.38
N LYS A 477 -4.67 -9.59 -3.64
CA LYS A 477 -6.09 -9.22 -3.77
C LYS A 477 -6.74 -8.85 -2.44
N GLN A 478 -6.41 -9.55 -1.35
CA GLN A 478 -7.09 -9.38 -0.07
C GLN A 478 -6.54 -8.20 0.75
N TYR A 479 -5.25 -7.90 0.62
CA TYR A 479 -4.56 -6.92 1.47
C TYR A 479 -3.74 -5.89 0.68
N GLY A 480 -3.71 -5.97 -0.65
CA GLY A 480 -2.90 -5.07 -1.48
C GLY A 480 -1.41 -5.22 -1.20
N LEU A 481 -0.95 -6.42 -0.81
CA LEU A 481 0.47 -6.69 -0.59
C LEU A 481 1.25 -6.52 -1.91
N SER A 482 2.42 -5.90 -1.83
CA SER A 482 3.27 -5.66 -2.99
C SER A 482 4.75 -5.61 -2.61
N ASP A 483 5.63 -5.45 -3.60
CA ASP A 483 7.06 -5.17 -3.39
C ASP A 483 7.39 -3.68 -3.32
N ARG A 484 6.39 -2.80 -3.10
CA ARG A 484 6.63 -1.36 -2.94
C ARG A 484 7.67 -1.13 -1.86
N LYS A 485 8.76 -0.43 -2.22
CA LYS A 485 9.88 -0.14 -1.31
C LYS A 485 9.41 0.82 -0.21
N ILE A 486 9.82 0.52 1.01
CA ILE A 486 9.66 1.40 2.17
C ILE A 486 11.00 2.13 2.30
N LYS A 487 11.01 3.46 2.15
CA LYS A 487 12.25 4.24 2.28
C LYS A 487 12.88 3.96 3.67
N ARG A 488 14.20 3.69 3.66
CA ARG A 488 14.98 3.20 4.81
C ARG A 488 15.07 4.21 5.96
#